data_AF-A0A9X3ERM6-F1
#
_entry.id   AF-A0A9X3ERM6-F1
#
_cell.length_a   1.000
_cell.length_b   1.000
_cell.length_c   1.000
_cell.angle_alpha   90.00
_cell.angle_beta   90.00
_cell.angle_gamma   90.00
#
_symmetry.space_group_name_H-M   'P 1'
#
loop_
_entity.id
_entity.type
_entity.pdbx_description
1 polymer ?
#
loop_
_entity_poly.entity_id
_entity_poly.type
_entity_poly.pdbx_seq_one_letter_code
_entity_poly.pdbx_strand_id
1 'polypeptide(L)'
;MTSLKDTLENSMQELRTLRDEIRVRLNLAGKEARDRWEQLEPKLEQLEQQVRTATDATLESIRDAIERARTSFHEYRAQLTQGSAGGVTGSGSGDEPDFSSVEPQKR
;
A
#
# COMPACT_ATOMS: atom_id res chain seq x y z
N MET A 1 23.86 11.63 -15.76
CA MET A 1 23.04 12.50 -14.90
C MET A 1 21.59 12.22 -15.22
N THR A 2 20.92 11.43 -14.39
CA THR A 2 19.49 11.11 -14.55
C THR A 2 18.72 12.36 -14.15
N SER A 3 17.95 12.92 -15.08
CA SER A 3 17.14 14.11 -14.81
C SER A 3 15.97 13.74 -13.90
N LEU A 4 15.49 14.68 -13.08
CA LEU A 4 14.34 14.48 -12.18
C LEU A 4 13.10 13.94 -12.92
N LYS A 5 12.94 14.36 -14.18
CA LYS A 5 11.91 13.90 -15.10
C LYS A 5 12.02 12.41 -15.42
N ASP A 6 13.24 11.95 -15.66
CA ASP A 6 13.58 10.56 -15.96
C ASP A 6 13.28 9.64 -14.75
N THR A 7 13.56 10.13 -13.53
CA THR A 7 13.16 9.44 -12.29
C THR A 7 11.64 9.35 -12.15
N LEU A 8 10.91 10.43 -12.43
CA LEU A 8 9.45 10.45 -12.44
C LEU A 8 8.86 9.44 -13.43
N GLU A 9 9.39 9.41 -14.65
CA GLU A 9 8.96 8.49 -15.69
C GLU A 9 9.19 7.03 -15.30
N ASN A 10 10.35 6.73 -14.70
CA ASN A 10 10.66 5.39 -14.21
C ASN A 10 9.72 4.97 -13.07
N SER A 11 9.47 5.85 -12.10
CA SER A 11 8.51 5.58 -11.02
C SER A 11 7.06 5.43 -11.52
N MET A 12 6.66 6.16 -12.57
CA MET A 12 5.38 5.93 -13.23
C MET A 12 5.31 4.58 -13.95
N GLN A 13 6.43 4.14 -14.53
CA GLN A 13 6.53 2.84 -15.18
C GLN A 13 6.42 1.69 -14.17
N GLU A 14 7.02 1.84 -12.99
CA GLU A 14 6.82 0.94 -11.86
C GLU A 14 5.35 0.90 -11.42
N LEU A 15 4.71 2.05 -11.23
CA LEU A 15 3.29 2.14 -10.85
C LEU A 15 2.37 1.46 -11.88
N ARG A 16 2.64 1.62 -13.18
CA ARG A 16 1.92 0.92 -14.26
C ARG A 16 2.09 -0.59 -14.17
N THR A 17 3.29 -1.06 -13.88
CA THR A 17 3.57 -2.49 -13.71
C THR A 17 2.80 -3.05 -12.52
N LEU A 18 2.85 -2.34 -11.38
CA LEU A 18 2.10 -2.68 -10.17
C LEU A 18 0.58 -2.71 -10.43
N ARG A 19 0.07 -1.77 -11.23
CA ARG A 19 -1.34 -1.73 -11.64
C ARG A 19 -1.74 -2.97 -12.43
N ASP A 20 -0.92 -3.37 -13.40
CA ASP A 20 -1.16 -4.57 -14.20
C ASP A 20 -1.10 -5.85 -13.33
N GLU A 21 -0.13 -5.96 -12.41
CA GLU A 21 -0.08 -7.05 -11.42
C GLU A 21 -1.34 -7.10 -10.54
N ILE A 22 -1.80 -5.93 -10.07
CA ILE A 22 -3.01 -5.83 -9.25
C ILE A 22 -4.22 -6.25 -10.06
N ARG A 23 -4.39 -5.82 -11.32
CA ARG A 23 -5.50 -6.27 -12.19
C ARG A 23 -5.54 -7.78 -12.36
N VAL A 24 -4.38 -8.43 -12.53
CA VAL A 24 -4.31 -9.89 -12.63
C VAL A 24 -4.76 -10.55 -11.33
N ARG A 25 -4.33 -10.04 -10.18
CA ARG A 25 -4.76 -10.55 -8.85
C ARG A 25 -6.21 -10.21 -8.54
N LEU A 26 -6.70 -9.07 -9.01
CA LEU A 26 -8.08 -8.61 -8.86
C LEU A 26 -9.05 -9.57 -9.54
N ASN A 27 -8.67 -10.12 -10.69
CA ASN A 27 -9.47 -11.12 -11.40
C ASN A 27 -9.61 -12.43 -10.59
N LEU A 28 -8.72 -12.68 -9.64
CA LEU A 28 -8.77 -13.80 -8.70
C LEU A 28 -9.38 -13.40 -7.34
N ALA A 29 -9.52 -12.10 -7.08
CA ALA A 29 -10.03 -11.56 -5.83
C ALA A 29 -11.53 -11.25 -5.91
N GLY A 30 -12.21 -11.30 -4.76
CA GLY A 30 -13.64 -11.06 -4.67
C GLY A 30 -14.06 -9.60 -4.96
N LYS A 31 -15.38 -9.37 -4.92
CA LYS A 31 -16.01 -8.05 -5.19
C LYS A 31 -15.39 -6.88 -4.42
N GLU A 32 -15.01 -7.08 -3.16
CA GLU A 32 -14.47 -6.01 -2.30
C GLU A 32 -13.13 -5.46 -2.80
N ALA A 33 -12.28 -6.32 -3.34
CA ALA A 33 -11.04 -5.89 -3.97
C ALA A 33 -11.35 -5.04 -5.22
N ARG A 34 -12.31 -5.49 -6.02
CA ARG A 34 -12.71 -4.77 -7.24
C ARG A 34 -13.22 -3.35 -6.92
N ASP A 35 -14.05 -3.22 -5.90
CA ASP A 35 -14.62 -1.94 -5.46
C ASP A 35 -13.54 -0.95 -5.01
N ARG A 36 -12.54 -1.42 -4.23
CA ARG A 36 -11.39 -0.58 -3.83
C ARG A 36 -10.49 -0.22 -5.01
N TRP A 37 -10.34 -1.13 -5.96
CA TRP A 37 -9.57 -0.87 -7.18
C TRP A 37 -10.18 0.24 -8.04
N GLU A 38 -11.50 0.24 -8.19
CA GLU A 38 -12.23 1.27 -8.94
C GLU A 38 -12.03 2.68 -8.35
N GLN A 39 -11.70 2.80 -7.06
CA GLN A 39 -11.38 4.08 -6.42
C GLN A 39 -9.89 4.48 -6.55
N LEU A 40 -9.00 3.51 -6.78
CA LEU A 40 -7.55 3.71 -6.86
C LEU A 40 -7.08 3.96 -8.29
N GLU A 41 -7.68 3.27 -9.27
CA GLU A 41 -7.38 3.42 -10.70
C GLU A 41 -7.42 4.89 -11.18
N PRO A 42 -8.47 5.68 -10.92
CA PRO A 42 -8.52 7.07 -11.40
C PRO A 42 -7.45 7.97 -10.77
N LYS A 43 -7.00 7.68 -9.54
CA LYS A 43 -5.91 8.43 -8.91
C LYS A 43 -4.58 8.21 -9.64
N LEU A 44 -4.35 6.99 -10.12
CA LEU A 44 -3.16 6.68 -10.90
C LEU A 44 -3.18 7.34 -12.28
N GLU A 45 -4.34 7.35 -12.95
CA GLU A 45 -4.49 8.04 -14.24
C GLU A 45 -4.30 9.56 -14.11
N GLN A 46 -4.82 10.17 -13.05
CA GLN A 46 -4.58 11.58 -12.77
C GLN A 46 -3.09 11.88 -12.55
N LEU A 47 -2.40 11.02 -11.79
CA LEU A 47 -0.95 11.13 -11.58
C LEU A 47 -0.18 11.05 -12.89
N GLU A 48 -0.55 10.13 -13.78
CA GLU A 48 0.07 9.98 -15.09
C GLU A 48 -0.09 11.23 -15.95
N GLN A 49 -1.29 11.81 -15.94
CA GLN A 49 -1.56 13.05 -16.65
C GLN A 49 -0.77 14.22 -16.07
N GLN A 50 -0.65 14.29 -14.75
CA GLN A 50 0.17 15.29 -14.06
C GLN A 50 1.65 15.15 -14.40
N VAL A 51 2.18 13.94 -14.47
CA VAL A 51 3.58 13.67 -14.87
C VAL A 51 3.84 14.11 -16.31
N ARG A 52 2.94 13.81 -17.24
CA ARG A 52 3.07 14.26 -18.65
C ARG A 52 3.02 15.78 -18.80
N THR A 53 2.19 16.44 -17.99
CA THR A 53 2.05 17.90 -17.98
C THR A 53 3.02 18.59 -17.01
N ALA A 54 3.89 17.82 -16.34
CA ALA A 54 4.79 18.32 -15.32
C ALA A 54 5.79 19.32 -15.89
N THR A 55 5.80 20.50 -15.27
CA THR A 55 6.86 21.50 -15.42
C THR A 55 7.83 21.43 -14.24
N ASP A 56 9.01 22.00 -14.38
CA ASP A 56 10.09 21.95 -13.37
C ASP A 56 9.60 22.35 -11.96
N ALA A 57 8.75 23.38 -11.87
CA ALA A 57 8.16 23.87 -10.63
C ALA A 57 7.21 22.87 -9.93
N THR A 58 6.65 21.92 -10.68
CA THR A 58 5.71 20.90 -10.19
C THR A 58 6.34 19.52 -10.03
N LEU A 59 7.56 19.30 -10.54
CA LEU A 59 8.22 17.99 -10.49
C LEU A 59 8.34 17.45 -9.06
N GLU A 60 8.65 18.32 -8.10
CA GLU A 60 8.79 17.92 -6.69
C GLU A 60 7.46 17.52 -6.04
N SER A 61 6.40 18.29 -6.28
CA SER A 61 5.05 17.93 -5.79
C SER A 61 4.54 16.64 -6.43
N ILE A 62 4.83 16.44 -7.72
CA ILE A 62 4.43 15.22 -8.45
C ILE A 62 5.25 14.03 -7.96
N ARG A 63 6.55 14.20 -7.69
CA ARG A 63 7.38 13.17 -7.06
C ARG A 63 6.79 12.70 -5.74
N ASP A 64 6.42 13.64 -4.88
CA ASP A 64 5.83 13.34 -3.58
C ASP A 64 4.49 12.60 -3.72
N ALA A 65 3.68 13.00 -4.71
CA ALA A 65 2.42 12.33 -5.03
C ALA A 65 2.62 10.90 -5.56
N ILE A 66 3.65 10.66 -6.38
CA ILE A 66 4.05 9.35 -6.88
C ILE A 66 4.52 8.44 -5.75
N GLU A 67 5.36 8.93 -4.84
CA GLU A 67 5.85 8.12 -3.73
C GLU A 67 4.72 7.69 -2.79
N ARG A 68 3.76 8.61 -2.53
CA ARG A 68 2.53 8.28 -1.79
C ARG A 68 1.70 7.23 -2.52
N ALA A 69 1.46 7.41 -3.81
CA ALA A 69 0.71 6.43 -4.62
C ALA A 69 1.42 5.07 -4.60
N ARG A 70 2.73 5.04 -4.80
CA ARG A 70 3.55 3.82 -4.79
C ARG A 70 3.41 3.06 -3.48
N THR A 71 3.45 3.77 -2.35
CA THR A 71 3.23 3.18 -1.03
C THR A 71 1.83 2.55 -0.93
N SER A 72 0.78 3.32 -1.25
CA SER A 72 -0.61 2.81 -1.16
C SER A 72 -0.87 1.62 -2.08
N PHE A 73 -0.33 1.62 -3.30
CA PHE A 73 -0.46 0.51 -4.24
C PHE A 73 0.30 -0.73 -3.75
N HIS A 74 1.47 -0.54 -3.15
CA HIS A 74 2.26 -1.64 -2.60
C HIS A 74 1.57 -2.29 -1.39
N GLU A 75 0.99 -1.48 -0.50
CA GLU A 75 0.17 -1.94 0.62
C GLU A 75 -1.08 -2.68 0.14
N TYR A 76 -1.77 -2.14 -0.86
CA TYR A 76 -2.95 -2.78 -1.44
C TYR A 76 -2.61 -4.13 -2.07
N ARG A 77 -1.51 -4.22 -2.82
CA ARG A 77 -1.00 -5.49 -3.38
C ARG A 77 -0.64 -6.49 -2.28
N ALA A 78 0.01 -6.04 -1.22
CA ALA A 78 0.32 -6.89 -0.07
C ALA A 78 -0.97 -7.42 0.58
N GLN A 79 -1.98 -6.56 0.72
CA GLN A 79 -3.30 -6.92 1.24
C GLN A 79 -4.04 -7.93 0.35
N LEU A 80 -3.94 -7.83 -0.99
CA LEU A 80 -4.48 -8.84 -1.91
C LEU A 80 -3.75 -10.19 -1.81
N THR A 81 -2.45 -10.17 -1.52
CA THR A 81 -1.66 -11.39 -1.32
C THR A 81 -1.98 -12.06 0.01
N GLN A 82 -2.06 -11.26 1.07
CA GLN A 82 -2.30 -11.71 2.44
C GLN A 82 -3.78 -12.04 2.71
N GLY A 83 -4.72 -11.44 1.97
CA GLY A 83 -6.13 -11.84 1.97
C GLY A 83 -6.37 -13.27 1.45
N SER A 84 -5.38 -13.87 0.77
CA SER A 84 -5.39 -15.28 0.38
C SER A 84 -4.67 -16.19 1.40
N ALA A 85 -3.95 -15.63 2.38
CA ALA A 85 -3.16 -16.37 3.38
C ALA A 85 -3.12 -15.58 4.71
N GLY A 86 -4.15 -15.70 5.55
CA GLY A 86 -4.20 -14.86 6.74
C GLY A 86 -5.33 -15.10 7.73
N GLY A 87 -5.79 -16.33 7.91
CA GLY A 87 -6.31 -16.72 9.23
C GLY A 87 -5.14 -16.76 10.21
N VAL A 88 -4.86 -15.64 10.89
CA VAL A 88 -4.26 -15.57 12.24
C VAL A 88 -4.08 -14.08 12.57
N THR A 89 -5.08 -13.52 13.24
CA THR A 89 -4.84 -12.40 14.14
C THR A 89 -3.96 -12.95 15.25
N GLY A 90 -2.65 -12.77 15.10
CA GLY A 90 -1.71 -12.85 16.21
C GLY A 90 -2.01 -11.69 17.14
N SER A 91 -2.99 -11.86 18.03
CA SER A 91 -3.08 -11.11 19.27
C SER A 91 -1.94 -11.56 20.17
N GLY A 92 -0.73 -11.09 19.85
CA GLY A 92 0.39 -11.03 20.77
C GLY A 92 0.13 -9.91 21.77
N SER A 93 -0.79 -10.14 22.70
CA SER A 93 -0.79 -9.47 23.99
C SER A 93 -0.32 -10.53 24.97
N GLY A 94 0.99 -10.54 25.22
CA GLY A 94 1.54 -11.22 26.39
C GLY A 94 1.00 -10.50 27.62
N ASP A 95 -0.16 -10.93 28.09
CA ASP A 95 -0.53 -10.77 29.49
C ASP A 95 0.19 -11.91 30.21
N GLU A 96 1.35 -11.55 30.73
CA GLU A 96 2.13 -12.35 31.67
C GLU A 96 1.15 -12.83 32.77
N PRO A 97 1.05 -14.13 33.08
CA PRO A 97 0.30 -14.52 34.26
C PRO A 97 1.06 -14.00 35.48
N ASP A 98 0.57 -12.91 36.07
CA ASP A 98 1.02 -12.37 37.35
C ASP A 98 0.80 -13.43 38.43
N PHE A 99 1.80 -14.28 38.63
CA PHE A 99 1.95 -15.10 39.82
C PHE A 99 2.78 -14.30 40.83
N SER A 100 2.23 -13.19 41.33
CA SER A 100 2.86 -12.44 42.41
C SER A 100 1.86 -11.86 43.40
N SER A 101 1.12 -12.75 44.10
CA SER A 101 0.79 -12.59 45.53
C SER A 101 -0.03 -13.76 46.04
N VAL A 102 0.66 -14.74 46.64
CA VAL A 102 0.05 -15.57 47.69
C VAL A 102 0.51 -15.01 49.04
N GLU A 103 -0.27 -14.08 49.57
CA GLU A 103 -0.18 -13.69 50.97
C GLU A 103 -1.03 -14.67 51.79
N PRO A 104 -0.47 -15.45 52.74
CA PRO A 104 -1.27 -16.30 53.59
C PRO A 104 -1.92 -15.45 54.71
N GLN A 105 -3.23 -15.24 54.59
CA GLN A 105 -4.08 -14.71 55.65
C GLN A 105 -4.07 -15.63 56.88
N LYS A 106 -3.75 -15.00 58.01
CA LYS A 106 -4.03 -15.38 59.41
C LYS A 106 -5.22 -16.34 59.59
N ARG A 107 -4.97 -17.44 60.32
CA ARG A 107 -5.84 -17.86 61.41
C ARG A 107 -5.05 -18.55 62.52
#